data_AF-A0A2E9K3B0-F1
#
_entry.id   AF-A0A2E9K3B0-F1
#
_cell.length_a   1.000
_cell.length_b   1.000
_cell.length_c   1.000
_cell.angle_alpha   90.00
_cell.angle_beta   90.00
_cell.angle_gamma   90.00
#
_symmetry.space_group_name_H-M   'P 1'
#
loop_
_entity.id
_entity.type
_entity.pdbx_description
1 polymer ?
#
loop_
_entity_poly.entity_id
_entity_poly.type
_entity_poly.pdbx_seq_one_letter_code
_entity_poly.pdbx_strand_id
1 'polypeptide(L)' 'MSLTTPKLFHCPYCMEPNEVEIDEQNDINVMQVLDCQVCCQPIEMTVYSDGDNLTVQVEQENA' A
#
# COMPACT_ATOMS: atom_id res chain seq x y z
N MET A 1 -4.75 2.37 -20.95
CA MET A 1 -3.85 1.41 -20.30
C MET A 1 -3.49 2.06 -18.98
N SER A 2 -4.04 1.59 -17.87
CA SER A 2 -3.58 2.08 -16.55
C SER A 2 -2.13 1.67 -16.40
N LEU A 3 -1.28 2.61 -16.01
CA LEU A 3 0.12 2.39 -15.69
C LEU A 3 0.18 2.14 -14.19
N THR A 4 -0.37 1.01 -13.75
CA THR A 4 -0.21 0.58 -12.36
C THR A 4 1.15 -0.10 -12.20
N THR A 5 1.84 0.22 -11.12
CA THR A 5 3.12 -0.39 -10.75
C THR A 5 2.91 -1.34 -9.59
N PRO A 6 3.23 -2.65 -9.73
CA PRO A 6 3.13 -3.58 -8.62
C PRO A 6 4.20 -3.27 -7.57
N LYS A 7 3.80 -3.28 -6.30
CA LYS A 7 4.67 -3.13 -5.13
C LYS A 7 4.38 -4.20 -4.10
N LEU A 8 5.45 -4.69 -3.49
CA LEU A 8 5.39 -5.64 -2.39
C LEU A 8 5.59 -4.91 -1.07
N PHE A 9 4.75 -5.23 -0.09
CA PHE A 9 4.85 -4.71 1.28
C PHE A 9 4.55 -5.83 2.27
N HIS A 10 4.97 -5.66 3.52
CA HIS A 10 4.71 -6.65 4.57
C HIS A 10 3.54 -6.18 5.42
N CYS A 11 2.61 -7.09 5.71
CA CYS A 11 1.47 -6.77 6.55
C CYS A 11 1.95 -6.42 7.99
N PRO A 12 1.52 -5.28 8.57
CA PRO A 12 1.92 -4.91 9.92
C PRO A 12 1.29 -5.80 11.00
N TYR A 13 0.35 -6.68 10.66
CA TYR A 13 -0.30 -7.63 11.58
C TYR A 13 0.37 -9.00 11.59
N CYS A 14 0.42 -9.67 10.44
CA CYS A 14 0.94 -11.04 10.33
C CYS A 14 2.38 -11.13 9.79
N MET A 15 2.98 -10.00 9.37
CA MET A 15 4.30 -9.92 8.73
C MET A 15 4.44 -10.68 7.40
N GLU A 16 3.33 -11.17 6.84
CA GLU A 16 3.32 -11.86 5.56
C GLU A 16 3.45 -10.86 4.39
N PRO A 17 4.18 -11.19 3.31
CA PRO A 17 4.25 -10.35 2.11
C PRO A 17 2.89 -10.25 1.40
N ASN A 18 2.52 -9.04 1.02
CA ASN A 18 1.34 -8.71 0.22
C ASN A 18 1.78 -7.92 -1.02
N GLU A 19 1.00 -8.02 -2.10
CA GLU A 19 1.21 -7.29 -3.35
C GLU A 19 0.07 -6.29 -3.57
N VAL A 20 0.40 -5.09 -4.04
CA VAL A 20 -0.56 -4.04 -4.38
C VAL A 20 -0.16 -3.38 -5.69
N GLU A 21 -1.16 -3.03 -6.48
CA GLU A 21 -1.00 -2.23 -7.69
C GLU A 21 -1.17 -0.75 -7.34
N ILE A 22 -0.14 0.06 -7.59
CA ILE A 22 -0.15 1.50 -7.33
C ILE A 22 -0.34 2.25 -8.64
N ASP A 23 -1.40 3.05 -8.75
CA ASP A 23 -1.59 4.03 -9.81
C ASP A 23 -0.96 5.36 -9.40
N GLU A 24 0.19 5.69 -9.96
CA GLU A 24 0.92 6.91 -9.65
C GLU A 24 0.10 8.19 -9.89
N GLN A 25 -0.94 8.16 -10.74
CA GLN A 25 -1.76 9.34 -10.98
C GLN A 25 -2.90 9.50 -9.98
N ASN A 26 -3.33 8.41 -9.33
CA ASN A 26 -4.53 8.39 -8.49
C ASN A 26 -4.26 8.04 -7.02
N ASP A 27 -3.18 7.33 -6.72
CA ASP A 27 -2.86 6.85 -5.36
C ASP A 27 -1.84 7.72 -4.61
N ILE A 28 -1.11 8.61 -5.31
CA ILE A 28 -0.13 9.50 -4.65
C ILE A 28 -0.84 10.46 -3.68
N ASN A 29 -0.36 10.51 -2.44
CA ASN A 29 -0.92 11.27 -1.31
C ASN A 29 -2.38 10.92 -0.99
N VAL A 30 -2.82 9.73 -1.40
CA VAL A 30 -4.14 9.20 -1.06
C VAL A 30 -3.98 8.06 -0.07
N MET A 31 -4.79 8.12 0.99
CA MET A 31 -4.87 7.07 1.99
C MET A 31 -5.87 6.02 1.53
N GLN A 32 -5.41 4.79 1.40
CA GLN A 32 -6.20 3.66 0.95
C GLN A 32 -6.24 2.60 2.06
N VAL A 33 -7.38 1.94 2.21
CA VAL A 33 -7.51 0.79 3.12
C VAL A 33 -7.50 -0.48 2.29
N LEU A 34 -6.57 -1.38 2.60
CA LEU A 34 -6.37 -2.65 1.90
C LEU A 34 -6.47 -3.81 2.88
N ASP A 35 -7.13 -4.88 2.48
CA ASP A 35 -7.20 -6.09 3.28
C ASP A 35 -5.97 -6.96 3.07
N CYS A 36 -5.35 -7.43 4.15
CA CYS A 36 -4.31 -8.44 4.03
C CYS A 36 -4.86 -9.72 3.39
N GLN A 37 -4.17 -10.22 2.35
CA GLN A 37 -4.55 -11.44 1.63
C GLN A 37 -4.44 -12.72 2.47
N VAL A 38 -3.82 -12.62 3.66
CA VAL A 38 -3.55 -13.76 4.54
C VAL A 38 -4.33 -13.69 5.85
N CYS A 39 -4.24 -12.56 6.57
CA CYS A 39 -4.91 -12.42 7.87
C CYS A 39 -6.23 -11.65 7.83
N CYS A 40 -6.65 -11.15 6.66
CA CYS A 40 -7.89 -10.39 6.47
C CYS A 40 -8.05 -9.21 7.45
N GLN A 41 -6.94 -8.60 7.87
CA GLN A 41 -6.96 -7.38 8.68
C GLN A 41 -6.87 -6.15 7.76
N PRO A 42 -7.60 -5.06 8.07
CA PRO A 42 -7.51 -3.81 7.32
C PRO A 42 -6.17 -3.13 7.60
N ILE A 43 -5.48 -2.75 6.52
CA ILE A 43 -4.18 -2.07 6.54
C ILE A 43 -4.38 -0.70 5.92
N GLU A 44 -3.98 0.35 6.62
CA GLU A 44 -3.93 1.69 6.05
C GLU A 44 -2.64 1.85 5.28
N MET A 45 -2.74 2.09 3.98
CA MET A 45 -1.61 2.31 3.09
C MET A 45 -1.68 3.71 2.51
N THR A 46 -0.57 4.44 2.59
CA THR A 46 -0.42 5.74 1.93
C THR A 46 0.82 5.71 1.04
N VAL A 47 0.66 6.15 -0.20
CA VAL A 47 1.75 6.25 -1.17
C VAL A 47 2.23 7.69 -1.23
N TYR A 48 3.53 7.88 -1.04
CA TYR A 48 4.19 9.16 -1.19
C TYR A 48 5.10 9.13 -2.41
N SER A 49 5.16 10.26 -3.13
CA SER A 49 6.07 10.46 -4.24
C SER A 49 7.08 11.53 -3.89
N ASP A 50 8.36 11.16 -3.87
CA ASP A 50 9.49 12.07 -3.70
C ASP A 50 10.28 12.10 -5.02
N GLY A 51 9.88 13.01 -5.92
CA GLY A 51 10.40 13.06 -7.29
C GLY A 51 10.11 11.75 -8.03
N ASP A 52 11.16 11.06 -8.50
CA ASP A 52 11.10 9.76 -9.18
C ASP A 52 10.97 8.55 -8.23
N ASN A 53 10.99 8.74 -6.90
CA ASN A 53 10.89 7.65 -5.94
C ASN A 53 9.49 7.56 -5.32
N LEU A 54 8.88 6.38 -5.42
CA LEU A 54 7.65 6.04 -4.71
C LEU A 54 7.99 5.37 -3.38
N THR A 55 7.48 5.93 -2.29
CA THR A 55 7.56 5.36 -0.94
C THR A 55 6.18 4.91 -0.49
N VAL A 56 6.09 3.67 -0.01
CA VAL A 56 4.84 3.09 0.51
C VAL A 56 4.94 3.05 2.03
N GLN A 57 4.01 3.72 2.70
CA GLN A 57 3.84 3.66 4.14
C GLN A 57 2.63 2.81 4.46
N VAL A 58 2.80 1.85 5.38
CA VAL A 58 1.72 0.99 5.85
C VAL A 58 1.61 1.09 7.35
N GLU A 59 0.40 1.30 7.83
CA GLU A 59 0.06 1.47 9.24
C GLU A 59 -1.15 0.60 9.60
N GLN A 60 -1.30 0.38 10.91
CA GLN A 60 -2.43 -0.35 11.45
C GLN A 60 -3.57 0.65 11.68
N GLU A 61 -4.76 0.40 11.11
CA GLU A 61 -5.94 1.28 11.22
C GLU A 61 -6.38 1.57 12.67
N ASN A 62 -5.89 0.75 13.61
CA ASN A 62 -6.34 0.74 15.00
C ASN A 62 -5.21 0.94 16.03
N ALA A 63 -4.12 1.63 15.66
CA ALA A 63 -2.99 1.90 16.56
C ALA A 63 -3.29 2.97 17.63
#